data_AF-A0AAN6GYW2-F1
#
_entry.id   AF-A0AAN6GYW2-F1
#
_cell.length_a   1.000
_cell.length_b   1.000
_cell.length_c   1.000
_cell.angle_alpha   90.00
_cell.angle_beta   90.00
_cell.angle_gamma   90.00
#
_symmetry.space_group_name_H-M   'P 1'
#
loop_
_entity.id
_entity.type
_entity.pdbx_description
1 polymer ?
#
loop_
_entity_poly.entity_id
_entity_poly.type
_entity_poly.pdbx_seq_one_letter_code
_entity_poly.pdbx_strand_id
1 'polypeptide(L)'
;MLAKFAPRAFTAPVRYNAGASLRAAFRPAVVARRTVTTDAASSHADKEDVPDSDDAPFQVKLSDEAFETYELDPPAYTLDTTKGELKKMYYDMVA
;
A
#
# COMPACT_ATOMS: atom_id res chain seq x y z
N MET A 1 -16.37 -85.39 10.23
CA MET A 1 -16.01 -85.00 8.85
C MET A 1 -15.55 -83.55 8.85
N LEU A 2 -14.25 -83.35 8.60
CA LEU A 2 -13.56 -82.07 8.44
C LEU A 2 -13.90 -81.46 7.07
N ALA A 3 -14.37 -80.22 7.01
CA ALA A 3 -14.15 -79.30 5.88
C ALA A 3 -14.56 -77.88 6.31
N LYS A 4 -13.60 -77.07 6.77
CA LYS A 4 -12.97 -75.98 5.99
C LYS A 4 -13.95 -74.87 5.59
N PHE A 5 -14.22 -73.95 6.52
CA PHE A 5 -14.67 -72.60 6.19
C PHE A 5 -13.53 -71.87 5.46
N ALA A 6 -13.70 -71.61 4.17
CA ALA A 6 -12.80 -70.76 3.40
C ALA A 6 -13.20 -69.29 3.60
N PRO A 7 -12.31 -68.39 4.05
CA PRO A 7 -12.60 -66.97 3.99
C PRO A 7 -12.55 -66.50 2.53
N ARG A 8 -13.68 -66.01 2.01
CA ARG A 8 -13.71 -65.25 0.75
C ARG A 8 -12.92 -63.97 0.97
N ALA A 9 -11.74 -63.88 0.37
CA ALA A 9 -10.99 -62.64 0.29
C ALA A 9 -11.80 -61.64 -0.56
N PHE A 10 -12.41 -60.65 0.09
CA PHE A 10 -12.91 -59.47 -0.60
C PHE A 10 -11.70 -58.62 -1.00
N THR A 11 -11.29 -58.75 -2.26
CA THR A 11 -10.36 -57.80 -2.88
C THR A 11 -11.11 -56.49 -3.08
N ALA A 12 -10.96 -55.56 -2.13
CA ALA A 12 -11.39 -54.19 -2.34
C ALA A 12 -10.43 -53.53 -3.36
N PRO A 13 -10.91 -53.01 -4.50
CA PRO A 13 -10.06 -52.15 -5.32
C PRO A 13 -9.88 -50.83 -4.58
N VAL A 14 -8.65 -50.57 -4.14
CA VAL A 14 -8.22 -49.24 -3.69
C VAL A 14 -8.37 -48.30 -4.89
N ARG A 15 -9.49 -47.57 -4.93
CA ARG A 15 -9.66 -46.46 -5.87
C ARG A 15 -8.74 -45.35 -5.39
N TYR A 16 -7.53 -45.29 -5.93
CA TYR A 16 -6.74 -44.07 -5.87
C TYR A 16 -7.53 -42.98 -6.58
N ASN A 17 -8.21 -42.12 -5.82
CA ASN A 17 -8.67 -40.83 -6.32
C ASN A 17 -7.43 -39.94 -6.57
N ALA A 18 -6.67 -40.26 -7.62
CA ALA A 18 -5.65 -39.38 -8.19
C ALA A 18 -6.37 -38.28 -8.99
N GLY A 19 -7.02 -37.38 -8.26
CA GLY A 19 -7.88 -36.36 -8.85
C GLY A 19 -8.44 -35.36 -7.86
N ALA A 20 -7.82 -35.19 -6.69
CA ALA A 20 -7.99 -33.94 -5.96
C ALA A 20 -7.30 -32.85 -6.79
N SER A 21 -8.05 -32.16 -7.65
CA SER A 21 -7.53 -30.98 -8.33
C SER A 21 -7.20 -29.96 -7.25
N LEU A 22 -5.91 -29.83 -6.96
CA LEU A 22 -5.31 -28.69 -6.26
C LEU A 22 -5.48 -27.44 -7.14
N ARG A 23 -6.72 -27.00 -7.33
CA ARG A 23 -7.04 -25.65 -7.77
C ARG A 23 -7.59 -24.91 -6.58
N ALA A 24 -6.77 -24.82 -5.54
CA ALA A 24 -6.77 -23.62 -4.72
C ALA A 24 -6.36 -22.48 -5.66
N ALA A 25 -7.36 -21.93 -6.36
CA ALA A 25 -7.18 -20.76 -7.18
C ALA A 25 -6.62 -19.69 -6.24
N PHE A 26 -5.38 -19.30 -6.49
CA PHE A 26 -4.80 -18.07 -5.95
C PHE A 26 -5.75 -16.95 -6.33
N ARG A 27 -6.69 -16.63 -5.43
CA ARG A 27 -7.46 -15.40 -5.51
C ARG A 27 -6.46 -14.31 -5.14
N PRO A 28 -6.08 -13.42 -6.06
CA PRO A 28 -5.28 -12.27 -5.65
C PRO A 28 -6.09 -11.56 -4.57
N ALA A 29 -5.48 -11.36 -3.40
CA ALA A 29 -6.07 -10.51 -2.39
C ALA A 29 -6.26 -9.14 -3.07
N VAL A 30 -7.52 -8.76 -3.31
CA VAL A 30 -7.85 -7.42 -3.79
C VAL A 30 -7.51 -6.51 -2.63
N VAL A 31 -6.27 -6.00 -2.61
CA VAL A 31 -5.88 -4.96 -1.68
C VAL A 31 -6.70 -3.74 -2.06
N ALA A 32 -7.73 -3.43 -1.27
CA ALA A 32 -8.47 -2.19 -1.41
C ALA A 32 -7.49 -1.03 -1.19
N ARG A 33 -6.97 -0.48 -2.29
CA ARG A 33 -6.11 0.69 -2.28
C ARG A 33 -7.01 1.90 -2.14
N ARG A 34 -7.05 2.48 -0.94
CA ARG A 34 -7.60 3.82 -0.73
C ARG A 34 -6.60 4.79 -1.35
N THR A 35 -7.04 5.57 -2.33
CA THR A 35 -6.25 6.65 -2.93
C THR A 35 -6.63 7.95 -2.24
N VAL A 36 -5.65 8.68 -1.73
CA VAL A 36 -5.83 10.05 -1.23
C VAL A 36 -5.34 10.98 -2.33
N THR A 37 -6.22 11.85 -2.82
CA THR A 37 -5.85 12.91 -3.75
C THR A 37 -5.36 14.10 -2.93
N THR A 38 -4.05 14.29 -2.87
CA THR A 38 -3.41 15.42 -2.20
C THR A 38 -3.06 16.44 -3.28
N ASP A 39 -3.78 17.56 -3.38
CA ASP A 39 -3.40 18.63 -4.32
C ASP A 39 -2.26 19.48 -3.76
N ALA A 40 -1.04 18.94 -3.83
CA ALA A 40 0.16 19.62 -3.36
C ALA A 40 0.52 20.88 -4.17
N ALA A 41 0.00 21.04 -5.40
CA ALA A 41 0.35 22.15 -6.29
C ALA A 41 -0.29 23.49 -5.89
N SER A 42 -1.34 23.45 -5.07
CA SER A 42 -1.98 24.64 -4.51
C SER A 42 -1.14 25.32 -3.42
N SER A 43 -0.13 24.63 -2.87
CA SER A 43 0.76 25.17 -1.83
C SER A 43 1.85 26.04 -2.45
N HIS A 44 2.10 27.21 -1.87
CA HIS A 44 3.11 28.15 -2.34
C HIS A 44 3.75 28.93 -1.18
N ALA A 45 4.95 29.43 -1.43
CA ALA A 45 5.60 30.42 -0.58
C ALA A 45 5.57 31.78 -1.28
N ASP A 46 5.34 32.84 -0.51
CA ASP A 46 5.44 34.21 -1.01
C ASP A 46 6.88 34.49 -1.45
N LYS A 47 7.06 35.07 -2.63
CA LYS A 47 8.40 35.27 -3.23
C LYS A 47 9.31 36.14 -2.36
N GLU A 48 8.73 37.08 -1.63
CA GLU A 48 9.42 37.98 -0.69
C GLU A 48 10.03 37.20 0.49
N ASP A 49 9.44 36.06 0.87
CA ASP A 49 9.83 35.26 2.04
C ASP A 49 10.85 34.16 1.70
N VAL A 50 11.14 33.94 0.42
CA VAL A 50 12.08 32.90 -0.04
C VAL A 50 13.52 33.44 0.04
N PRO A 51 14.39 32.86 0.89
CA PRO A 51 15.76 33.31 1.01
C PRO A 51 16.59 33.05 -0.26
N ASP A 52 17.58 33.91 -0.48
CA ASP A 52 18.57 33.69 -1.55
C ASP A 52 19.44 32.46 -1.27
N SER A 53 19.89 32.32 -0.02
CA SER A 53 20.68 31.19 0.47
C SER A 53 19.85 29.91 0.54
N ASP A 54 20.44 28.80 0.10
CA ASP A 54 19.77 27.50 0.07
C ASP A 54 19.57 26.88 1.47
N ASP A 55 20.44 27.22 2.43
CA ASP A 55 20.46 26.65 3.79
C ASP A 55 19.65 27.48 4.81
N ALA A 56 19.16 28.65 4.41
CA ALA A 56 18.38 29.50 5.30
C ALA A 56 16.97 28.92 5.50
N PRO A 57 16.53 28.73 6.76
CA PRO A 57 15.19 28.23 7.04
C PRO A 57 14.15 29.31 6.74
N PHE A 58 13.03 28.89 6.17
CA PHE A 58 11.85 29.73 5.95
C PHE A 58 10.58 28.91 6.06
N GLN A 59 9.45 29.59 6.24
CA GLN A 59 8.16 28.96 6.43
C GLN A 59 7.37 28.93 5.13
N VAL A 60 6.85 27.75 4.79
CA VAL A 60 5.96 27.54 3.64
C VAL A 60 4.55 27.30 4.16
N LYS A 61 3.56 27.98 3.57
CA LYS A 61 2.15 27.73 3.83
C LYS A 61 1.62 26.67 2.88
N LEU A 62 1.01 25.65 3.44
CA LEU A 62 0.34 24.60 2.70
C LEU A 62 -1.12 24.99 2.48
N SER A 63 -1.67 24.62 1.34
CA SER A 63 -3.09 24.82 1.05
C SER A 63 -3.94 23.88 1.89
N ASP A 64 -5.10 24.35 2.35
CA ASP A 64 -6.11 23.54 3.02
C ASP A 64 -6.75 22.53 2.05
N GLU A 65 -6.87 22.88 0.77
CA GLU A 65 -7.31 21.98 -0.31
C GLU A 65 -6.34 20.81 -0.56
N ALA A 66 -5.09 20.92 -0.10
CA ALA A 66 -4.13 19.83 -0.22
C ALA A 66 -4.47 18.66 0.73
N PHE A 67 -5.28 18.86 1.78
CA PHE A 67 -5.51 17.86 2.81
C PHE A 67 -6.99 17.55 3.02
N GLU A 68 -7.42 16.37 2.58
CA GLU A 68 -8.72 15.82 2.99
C GLU A 68 -8.60 15.16 4.37
N THR A 69 -9.22 15.76 5.39
CA THR A 69 -9.23 15.24 6.76
C THR A 69 -10.57 14.56 7.04
N TYR A 70 -10.62 13.24 6.82
CA TYR A 70 -11.79 12.45 7.19
C TYR A 70 -11.63 11.92 8.62
N GLU A 71 -12.53 12.32 9.52
CA GLU A 71 -12.61 11.89 10.93
C GLU A 71 -11.34 12.16 11.76
N LEU A 72 -10.50 13.12 11.35
CA LEU A 72 -9.23 13.46 12.01
C LEU A 72 -9.06 14.98 12.09
N ASP A 73 -8.42 15.45 13.16
CA ASP A 73 -8.04 16.86 13.26
C ASP A 73 -6.95 17.19 12.24
N PRO A 74 -7.03 18.34 11.55
CA PRO A 74 -6.05 18.72 10.56
C PRO A 74 -4.68 18.99 11.18
N PRO A 75 -3.59 18.57 10.51
CA PRO A 75 -2.25 18.99 10.91
C PRO A 75 -2.06 20.50 10.65
N ALA A 76 -0.98 21.06 11.19
CA ALA A 76 -0.61 22.44 10.88
C ALA A 76 -0.28 22.59 9.39
N TYR A 77 -0.88 23.60 8.74
CA TYR A 77 -0.63 23.94 7.33
C TYR A 77 0.61 24.82 7.13
N THR A 78 1.61 24.66 7.99
CA THR A 78 2.87 25.40 7.94
C THR A 78 4.02 24.42 8.02
N LEU A 79 4.98 24.55 7.12
CA LEU A 79 6.14 23.70 7.02
C LEU A 79 7.40 24.58 7.09
N ASP A 80 8.21 24.36 8.12
CA ASP A 80 9.52 25.00 8.25
C ASP A 80 10.55 24.14 7.52
N THR A 81 11.20 24.70 6.51
CA THR A 81 12.12 23.99 5.61
C THR A 81 13.19 24.93 5.08
N THR A 82 14.21 24.37 4.44
CA THR A 82 15.18 25.11 3.65
C THR A 82 14.93 24.97 2.15
N LYS A 83 15.49 25.88 1.36
CA LYS A 83 15.35 25.87 -0.11
C LYS A 83 16.13 24.71 -0.74
N GLY A 84 17.26 24.31 -0.15
CA GLY A 84 17.99 23.11 -0.53
C GLY A 84 17.16 21.83 -0.36
N GLU A 85 16.45 21.70 0.76
CA GLU A 85 15.58 20.55 1.03
C GLU A 85 14.40 20.45 0.05
N LEU A 86 13.76 21.58 -0.28
CA LEU A 86 12.67 21.60 -1.26
C LEU A 86 13.15 21.18 -2.66
N LYS A 87 14.33 21.66 -3.09
CA LYS A 87 14.94 21.23 -4.36
C LYS A 87 15.20 19.73 -4.36
N LYS A 88 15.79 19.21 -3.28
CA LYS A 88 16.03 17.77 -3.13
C LYS A 88 14.73 16.97 -3.22
N MET A 89 13.69 17.39 -2.50
CA MET A 89 12.38 16.75 -2.52
C MET A 89 11.78 16.73 -3.93
N TYR A 90 11.86 17.83 -4.68
CA TYR A 90 11.42 17.89 -6.07
C TYR A 90 12.17 16.88 -6.95
N TYR A 91 13.50 16.82 -6.86
CA TYR A 91 14.28 15.86 -7.62
C TYR A 91 13.97 14.42 -7.24
N ASP A 92 13.82 14.12 -5.94
CA ASP A 92 13.47 12.77 -5.46
C ASP A 92 12.08 12.30 -5.93
N MET A 93 11.14 13.22 -6.18
CA MET A 93 9.80 12.91 -6.68
C MET A 93 9.70 12.77 -8.21
N VAL A 94 10.58 13.44 -8.96
CA VAL A 94 10.50 13.56 -10.42
C VAL A 94 11.50 12.66 -11.16
N ALA A 95 12.65 12.34 -10.56
CA ALA A 95 13.72 11.53 -11.17
C ALA A 95 13.49 10.02 -10.98
#